data_AF-A0A143BNI0-F1
#
_entry.id   AF-A0A143BNI0-F1
#
_cell.length_a   1.000
_cell.length_b   1.000
_cell.length_c   1.000
_cell.angle_alpha   90.00
_cell.angle_beta   90.00
_cell.angle_gamma   90.00
#
_symmetry.space_group_name_H-M   'P 1'
#
loop_
_entity.id
_entity.type
_entity.pdbx_description
1 polymer ?
#
loop_
_entity_poly.entity_id
_entity_poly.type
_entity_poly.pdbx_seq_one_letter_code
_entity_poly.pdbx_strand_id
1 'polypeptide(L)'
;MQLGVEQQELEAAHAMVDTIDLALAETVKIFERVCATIPVTDQADLRQAANAMWLSAREYLRRHSIAERASRQIAQRDADTLGDLQMEYELEASALLGLKQATATYQKLRPEARC
;
A
#
# COMPACT_ATOMS: atom_id res chain seq x y z
N MET A 1 20.48 -23.89 12.82
CA MET A 1 19.07 -23.58 13.07
C MET A 1 18.57 -22.74 11.90
N GLN A 2 17.88 -23.36 10.94
CA GLN A 2 17.19 -22.64 9.87
C GLN A 2 15.81 -22.27 10.43
N LEU A 3 15.46 -20.98 10.42
CA LEU A 3 14.07 -20.55 10.65
C LEU A 3 13.26 -21.05 9.44
N GLY A 4 12.66 -22.22 9.55
CA GLY A 4 11.63 -22.66 8.61
C GLY A 4 10.38 -21.87 8.92
N VAL A 5 10.17 -20.75 8.21
CA VAL A 5 8.86 -20.08 8.20
C VAL A 5 7.86 -21.13 7.76
N GLU A 6 6.93 -21.49 8.66
CA GLU A 6 5.95 -22.52 8.35
C GLU A 6 5.07 -22.02 7.20
N GLN A 7 4.78 -22.85 6.21
CA GLN A 7 4.00 -22.49 5.01
C GLN A 7 2.70 -21.76 5.38
N GLN A 8 2.06 -22.15 6.48
CA GLN A 8 0.85 -21.52 7.01
C GLN A 8 1.06 -20.08 7.49
N GLU A 9 2.24 -19.76 8.04
CA GLU A 9 2.61 -18.41 8.46
C GLU A 9 2.73 -17.49 7.23
N LEU A 10 3.36 -17.98 6.16
CA LEU A 10 3.50 -17.24 4.91
C LEU A 10 2.14 -17.05 4.20
N GLU A 11 1.29 -18.09 4.18
CA GLU A 11 -0.05 -18.01 3.61
C GLU A 11 -0.95 -17.04 4.38
N ALA A 12 -0.88 -17.05 5.71
CA ALA A 12 -1.61 -16.09 6.55
C ALA A 12 -1.14 -14.65 6.30
N ALA A 13 0.18 -14.45 6.17
CA ALA A 13 0.75 -13.14 5.85
C ALA A 13 0.26 -12.63 4.48
N HIS A 14 0.28 -13.46 3.43
CA HIS A 14 -0.25 -13.08 2.11
C HIS A 14 -1.74 -12.75 2.15
N ALA A 15 -2.56 -13.55 2.83
CA ALA A 15 -3.99 -13.30 2.96
C ALA A 15 -4.31 -11.97 3.66
N MET A 16 -3.49 -11.59 4.65
CA MET A 16 -3.61 -10.29 5.32
C MET A 16 -3.31 -9.14 4.36
N VAL A 17 -2.28 -9.27 3.52
CA VAL A 17 -1.92 -8.24 2.56
C VAL A 17 -3.02 -8.07 1.49
N ASP A 18 -3.53 -9.17 0.93
CA ASP A 18 -4.65 -9.13 -0.03
C ASP A 18 -5.89 -8.43 0.56
N THR A 19 -6.18 -8.67 1.84
CA THR A 19 -7.31 -8.05 2.53
C THR A 19 -7.10 -6.54 2.71
N ILE A 20 -5.88 -6.13 3.06
CA ILE A 20 -5.50 -4.72 3.20
C ILE A 20 -5.62 -4.02 1.85
N ASP A 21 -5.17 -4.67 0.78
CA ASP A 21 -5.20 -4.12 -0.57
C ASP A 21 -6.63 -3.89 -1.07
N LEU A 22 -7.51 -4.87 -0.83
CA LEU A 22 -8.93 -4.75 -1.15
C LEU A 22 -9.59 -3.59 -0.38
N ALA A 23 -9.36 -3.52 0.94
CA ALA A 23 -9.90 -2.46 1.78
C ALA A 23 -9.40 -1.08 1.35
N LEU A 24 -8.13 -0.98 0.97
CA LEU A 24 -7.54 0.26 0.49
C LEU A 24 -8.19 0.71 -0.83
N ALA A 25 -8.38 -0.21 -1.77
CA ALA A 25 -9.03 0.08 -3.05
C ALA A 25 -10.49 0.54 -2.89
N GLU A 26 -11.26 -0.05 -1.97
CA GLU A 26 -12.61 0.41 -1.66
C GLU A 26 -12.62 1.82 -1.06
N THR A 27 -11.69 2.09 -0.14
CA THR A 27 -11.64 3.38 0.54
C THR A 27 -11.24 4.50 -0.43
N VAL A 28 -10.37 4.22 -1.43
CA VAL A 28 -10.07 5.15 -2.54
C VAL A 28 -11.35 5.51 -3.29
N LYS A 29 -12.15 4.52 -3.69
CA LYS A 29 -13.39 4.74 -4.46
C LYS A 29 -14.40 5.59 -3.68
N ILE A 30 -14.52 5.37 -2.37
CA ILE A 30 -15.39 6.16 -1.50
C ILE A 30 -14.92 7.62 -1.46
N PHE A 31 -13.62 7.83 -1.30
CA PHE A 31 -13.07 9.18 -1.28
C PHE A 31 -13.27 9.93 -2.60
N GLU A 32 -12.99 9.29 -3.74
CA GLU A 32 -13.19 9.90 -5.07
C GLU A 32 -14.64 10.37 -5.24
N ARG A 33 -15.60 9.54 -4.80
CA ARG A 33 -17.03 9.88 -4.82
C ARG A 33 -17.35 11.08 -3.94
N VAL A 34 -16.81 11.14 -2.73
CA VAL A 34 -17.04 12.27 -1.80
C VAL A 34 -16.39 13.55 -2.35
N CYS A 35 -15.16 13.47 -2.87
CA CYS A 35 -14.46 14.61 -3.45
C CYS A 35 -15.11 15.17 -4.71
N ALA A 36 -15.92 14.39 -5.42
CA ALA A 36 -16.70 14.88 -6.56
C ALA A 36 -17.85 15.83 -6.13
N THR A 37 -18.28 15.76 -4.87
CA THR A 37 -19.44 16.52 -4.36
C THR A 37 -19.08 17.77 -3.57
N ILE A 38 -17.81 17.99 -3.22
CA ILE A 38 -17.38 19.09 -2.34
C ILE A 38 -16.67 20.20 -3.16
N PRO A 39 -17.06 21.49 -3.02
CA PRO A 39 -16.38 22.62 -3.65
C PRO A 39 -14.90 22.74 -3.24
N VAL A 40 -14.04 23.16 -4.17
CA VAL A 40 -12.58 23.15 -4.03
C VAL A 40 -12.04 24.12 -2.97
N THR A 41 -12.81 25.15 -2.59
CA THR A 41 -12.34 26.33 -1.86
C THR A 41 -12.28 26.18 -0.34
N ASP A 42 -13.10 25.34 0.28
CA ASP A 42 -13.28 25.38 1.73
C ASP A 42 -12.32 24.46 2.51
N GLN A 43 -11.63 23.53 1.85
CA GLN A 43 -10.81 22.50 2.51
C GLN A 43 -9.57 22.08 1.69
N ALA A 44 -8.87 23.05 1.07
CA ALA A 44 -7.75 22.79 0.17
C ALA A 44 -6.64 21.92 0.81
N ASP A 45 -6.23 22.23 2.05
CA ASP A 45 -5.17 21.49 2.76
C ASP A 45 -5.59 20.05 3.10
N LEU A 46 -6.85 19.87 3.53
CA LEU A 46 -7.40 18.54 3.81
C LEU A 46 -7.51 17.71 2.53
N ARG A 47 -7.92 18.32 1.43
CA ARG A 47 -8.01 17.67 0.11
C ARG A 47 -6.63 17.29 -0.40
N GLN A 48 -5.62 18.16 -0.22
CA GLN A 48 -4.25 17.87 -0.61
C GLN A 48 -3.66 16.72 0.21
N ALA A 49 -3.86 16.70 1.53
CA ALA A 49 -3.42 15.61 2.39
C ALA A 49 -4.13 14.29 2.08
N ALA A 50 -5.44 14.33 1.81
CA ALA A 50 -6.19 13.16 1.39
C ALA A 50 -5.71 12.64 0.02
N ASN A 51 -5.55 13.53 -0.97
CA ASN A 51 -5.01 13.17 -2.27
C ASN A 51 -3.62 12.54 -2.17
N ALA A 52 -2.73 13.10 -1.32
CA ALA A 52 -1.42 12.54 -1.07
C ALA A 52 -1.51 11.13 -0.47
N MET A 53 -2.42 10.91 0.50
CA MET A 53 -2.69 9.58 1.06
C MET A 53 -3.15 8.60 -0.03
N TRP A 54 -4.06 9.01 -0.91
CA TRP A 54 -4.57 8.14 -1.98
C TRP A 54 -3.55 7.86 -3.08
N LEU A 55 -2.73 8.83 -3.45
CA LEU A 55 -1.65 8.61 -4.40
C LEU A 55 -0.60 7.65 -3.84
N SER A 56 -0.22 7.82 -2.57
CA SER A 56 0.68 6.87 -1.88
C SER A 56 0.07 5.48 -1.75
N ALA A 57 -1.23 5.39 -1.48
CA ALA A 57 -1.97 4.12 -1.43
C ALA A 57 -1.94 3.40 -2.79
N ARG A 58 -2.23 4.12 -3.87
CA ARG A 58 -2.19 3.57 -5.23
C ARG A 58 -0.79 3.12 -5.64
N GLU A 59 0.24 3.89 -5.27
CA GLU A 59 1.62 3.50 -5.57
C GLU A 59 2.03 2.25 -4.80
N TYR A 60 1.65 2.13 -3.53
CA TYR A 60 1.85 0.91 -2.75
C TYR A 60 1.17 -0.30 -3.42
N LEU A 61 -0.13 -0.21 -3.75
CA LEU A 61 -0.85 -1.29 -4.45
C LEU A 61 -0.19 -1.69 -5.76
N ARG A 62 0.29 -0.71 -6.53
CA ARG A 62 0.98 -0.95 -7.80
C ARG A 62 2.30 -1.70 -7.56
N ARG A 63 3.09 -1.27 -6.59
CA ARG A 63 4.38 -1.89 -6.23
C ARG A 63 4.18 -3.29 -5.68
N HIS A 64 3.22 -3.46 -4.79
CA HIS A 64 2.84 -4.77 -4.25
C HIS A 64 2.45 -5.74 -5.37
N SER A 65 1.59 -5.34 -6.31
CA SER A 65 1.21 -6.18 -7.46
C SER A 65 2.40 -6.56 -8.36
N ILE A 66 3.39 -5.67 -8.49
CA ILE A 66 4.61 -5.94 -9.28
C ILE A 66 5.50 -6.93 -8.54
N ALA A 67 5.77 -6.72 -7.25
CA ALA A 67 6.57 -7.61 -6.41
C ALA A 67 5.94 -9.01 -6.32
N GLU A 68 4.62 -9.09 -6.14
CA GLU A 68 3.85 -10.33 -6.12
C GLU A 68 3.97 -11.11 -7.45
N ARG A 69 3.86 -10.40 -8.58
CA ARG A 69 4.03 -11.01 -9.91
C ARG A 69 5.46 -11.47 -10.15
N ALA A 70 6.44 -10.67 -9.77
CA ALA A 70 7.86 -11.00 -9.88
C ALA A 70 8.16 -12.26 -9.06
N SER A 71 7.69 -12.32 -7.81
CA SER A 71 7.83 -13.48 -6.91
C SER A 71 7.25 -14.76 -7.52
N ARG A 72 6.05 -14.69 -8.11
CA ARG A 72 5.37 -15.84 -8.74
C ARG A 72 6.06 -16.34 -10.03
N GLN A 73 6.86 -15.49 -10.69
CA GLN A 73 7.51 -15.83 -11.97
C GLN A 73 8.92 -16.44 -11.80
N ILE A 74 9.41 -16.58 -10.57
CA ILE A 74 10.73 -17.17 -10.28
C ILE A 74 10.66 -18.69 -10.48
N ALA A 75 10.85 -19.12 -11.73
CA ALA A 75 10.97 -20.52 -12.10
C ALA A 75 12.40 -21.05 -11.94
N GLN A 76 13.42 -20.18 -12.05
CA GLN A 76 14.83 -20.48 -11.76
C GLN A 76 15.36 -19.46 -10.76
N ARG A 77 15.97 -19.95 -9.68
CA ARG A 77 16.60 -19.14 -8.65
C ARG A 77 18.05 -18.83 -9.04
N ASP A 78 18.23 -18.00 -10.06
CA ASP A 78 19.54 -17.42 -10.35
C ASP A 78 19.79 -16.20 -9.44
N ALA A 79 21.05 -15.78 -9.31
CA ALA A 79 21.41 -14.69 -8.41
C ALA A 79 20.85 -13.33 -8.89
N ASP A 80 20.68 -13.16 -10.20
CA ASP A 80 20.24 -11.89 -10.80
C ASP A 80 18.73 -11.68 -10.58
N THR A 81 17.89 -12.70 -10.79
CA THR A 81 16.45 -12.67 -10.53
C THR A 81 16.13 -12.49 -9.05
N LEU A 82 16.94 -13.05 -8.15
CA LEU A 82 16.80 -12.82 -6.71
C LEU A 82 17.19 -11.39 -6.32
N GLY A 83 18.18 -10.79 -7.00
CA GLY A 83 18.56 -9.39 -6.83
C GLY A 83 17.46 -8.43 -7.30
N ASP A 84 16.87 -8.71 -8.46
CA ASP A 84 15.74 -7.94 -9.00
C ASP A 84 14.51 -8.04 -8.07
N LEU A 85 14.23 -9.23 -7.54
CA LEU A 85 13.14 -9.42 -6.58
C LEU A 85 13.38 -8.63 -5.28
N GLN A 86 14.60 -8.65 -4.75
CA GLN A 86 14.97 -7.90 -3.56
C GLN A 86 14.74 -6.39 -3.77
N MET A 87 15.14 -5.86 -4.92
CA MET A 87 14.90 -4.46 -5.29
C MET A 87 13.40 -4.14 -5.33
N GLU A 88 12.57 -5.01 -5.92
CA GLU A 88 11.11 -4.79 -5.94
C GLU A 88 10.49 -4.80 -4.53
N TYR A 89 10.94 -5.69 -3.64
CA TYR A 89 10.49 -5.66 -2.24
C TYR A 89 10.95 -4.40 -1.48
N GLU A 90 12.15 -3.88 -1.74
CA GLU A 90 12.61 -2.62 -1.14
C GLU A 90 11.79 -1.41 -1.62
N LEU A 91 11.39 -1.43 -2.90
CA LEU A 91 10.53 -0.40 -3.50
C LEU A 91 9.11 -0.47 -2.93
N GLU A 92 8.57 -1.68 -2.73
CA GLU A 92 7.30 -1.89 -2.04
C GLU A 92 7.34 -1.38 -0.59
N ALA A 93 8.38 -1.74 0.17
CA ALA A 93 8.55 -1.28 1.55
C ALA A 93 8.65 0.25 1.65
N SER A 94 9.33 0.88 0.68
CA SER A 94 9.42 2.34 0.58
C SER A 94 8.06 2.98 0.29
N ALA A 95 7.26 2.39 -0.60
CA ALA A 95 5.90 2.85 -0.89
C ALA A 95 4.98 2.71 0.34
N LEU A 96 5.10 1.60 1.09
CA LEU A 96 4.38 1.39 2.34
C LEU A 96 4.74 2.44 3.41
N LEU A 97 6.02 2.80 3.52
CA LEU A 97 6.45 3.87 4.42
C LEU A 97 5.86 5.23 4.01
N GLY A 98 5.85 5.54 2.71
CA GLY A 98 5.22 6.74 2.17
C GLY A 98 3.71 6.81 2.45
N LEU A 99 3.01 5.68 2.36
CA LEU A 99 1.62 5.57 2.76
C LEU A 99 1.42 5.85 4.26
N LYS A 100 2.23 5.23 5.13
CA LYS A 100 2.16 5.48 6.59
C LYS A 100 2.33 6.96 6.93
N GLN A 101 3.27 7.65 6.28
CA GLN A 101 3.50 9.08 6.48
C GLN A 101 2.31 9.93 6.01
N ALA A 102 1.73 9.60 4.85
CA ALA A 102 0.58 10.31 4.30
C ALA A 102 -0.68 10.09 5.16
N THR A 103 -0.93 8.87 5.63
CA THR A 103 -2.02 8.55 6.57
C THR A 103 -1.85 9.28 7.90
N ALA A 104 -0.64 9.32 8.45
CA ALA A 104 -0.36 10.06 9.69
C ALA A 104 -0.60 11.58 9.52
N THR A 105 -0.28 12.12 8.34
CA THR A 105 -0.51 13.53 8.02
C THR A 105 -2.00 13.84 7.90
N TYR A 106 -2.74 12.98 7.18
CA TYR A 106 -4.18 13.09 7.07
C TYR A 106 -4.88 12.97 8.45
N GLN A 107 -4.43 12.04 9.29
CA GLN A 107 -4.94 11.85 10.65
C GLN A 107 -4.76 13.08 11.54
N LYS A 108 -3.63 13.81 11.42
CA LYS A 108 -3.40 15.06 12.16
C LYS A 108 -4.44 16.13 11.80
N LEU A 109 -4.94 16.12 10.57
CA LEU A 109 -5.95 17.08 10.09
C LEU A 109 -7.39 16.63 10.39
N ARG A 110 -7.60 15.35 10.73
CA ARG A 110 -8.89 14.74 11.08
C ARG A 110 -8.78 13.87 12.35
N PRO A 111 -8.50 14.45 13.53
CA PRO A 111 -8.39 13.70 14.78
C PRO A 111 -9.69 12.98 15.16
N GLU A 112 -10.84 13.52 14.74
CA GLU A 112 -12.18 12.98 15.00
C GLU A 112 -12.50 11.68 14.23
N ALA A 113 -11.66 11.31 13.25
CA ALA A 113 -11.83 10.07 12.47
C ALA A 113 -11.18 8.84 13.13
N ARG A 114 -10.67 8.96 14.36
CA ARG A 114 -10.24 7.81 15.17
C ARG A 114 -11.48 7.13 15.76
N CYS A 115 -11.91 6.03 15.16
CA CYS A 115 -12.61 4.97 15.89
C CYS A 115 -11.60 3.95 16.41
#